data_AF-A0A6C0DTZ5-F1
#
_entry.id   AF-A0A6C0DTZ5-F1
#
_cell.length_a   1.000
_cell.length_b   1.000
_cell.length_c   1.000
_cell.angle_alpha   90.00
_cell.angle_beta   90.00
_cell.angle_gamma   90.00
#
_symmetry.space_group_name_H-M   'P 1'
#
loop_
_entity.id
_entity.type
_entity.pdbx_description
1 polymer ?
#
loop_
_entity_poly.entity_id
_entity_poly.type
_entity_poly.pdbx_seq_one_letter_code
_entity_poly.pdbx_strand_id
1 'polypeptide(L)'
;MESQVINYILFFTLFVIGQSLVMIGSFISLPYKNLSMWESLKMSLPFVWADWLFLTFAIMLLHKHSLLTNTQFLFTLIVFQFGATLLINRFYLKQKINISDYVAIGLLIIAYIISELHLFSKLFGLPIPKHEDDKKKRDKEIKQIIKD
;
A
#
# COMPACT_ATOMS: atom_id res chain seq x y z
N MET A 1 -13.06 17.38 -16.60
CA MET A 1 -12.60 15.98 -16.74
C MET A 1 -11.12 15.97 -16.43
N GLU A 2 -10.72 15.67 -15.20
CA GLU A 2 -9.30 15.37 -14.97
C GLU A 2 -8.98 14.05 -15.67
N SER A 3 -7.85 14.00 -16.38
CA SER A 3 -7.40 12.79 -17.06
C SER A 3 -7.21 11.66 -16.04
N GLN A 4 -7.70 10.45 -16.35
CA GLN A 4 -7.49 9.28 -15.48
C GLN A 4 -6.02 9.08 -15.13
N VAL A 5 -5.11 9.40 -16.07
CA VAL A 5 -3.66 9.32 -15.87
C VAL A 5 -3.18 10.25 -14.76
N ILE A 6 -3.72 11.48 -14.67
CA ILE A 6 -3.36 12.44 -13.62
C ILE A 6 -3.78 11.90 -12.25
N ASN A 7 -4.96 11.29 -12.15
CA ASN A 7 -5.44 10.68 -10.91
C ASN A 7 -4.58 9.50 -10.47
N TYR A 8 -4.11 8.67 -11.41
CA TYR A 8 -3.14 7.61 -11.14
C TYR A 8 -1.81 8.16 -10.62
N ILE A 9 -1.26 9.17 -11.29
CA ILE A 9 0.01 9.80 -10.87
C ILE A 9 -0.12 10.39 -9.47
N LEU A 10 -1.21 11.12 -9.20
CA LEU A 10 -1.46 11.73 -7.90
C LEU A 10 -1.64 10.67 -6.81
N PHE A 11 -2.43 9.63 -7.08
CA PHE A 11 -2.59 8.49 -6.19
C PHE A 11 -1.24 7.85 -5.86
N PHE A 12 -0.45 7.50 -6.86
CA PHE A 12 0.85 6.85 -6.65
C PHE A 12 1.83 7.78 -5.92
N THR A 13 1.80 9.08 -6.19
CA THR A 13 2.65 10.05 -5.49
C THR A 13 2.33 10.08 -4.00
N LEU A 14 1.04 10.23 -3.65
CA LEU A 14 0.61 10.24 -2.25
C LEU A 14 0.90 8.90 -1.57
N PHE A 15 0.65 7.79 -2.26
CA PHE A 15 0.94 6.45 -1.78
C PHE A 15 2.43 6.26 -1.48
N VAL A 16 3.31 6.60 -2.43
CA VAL A 16 4.77 6.47 -2.26
C VAL A 16 5.26 7.35 -1.12
N ILE A 17 4.75 8.58 -0.98
CA ILE A 17 5.12 9.47 0.13
C ILE A 17 4.70 8.86 1.47
N GLY A 18 3.44 8.44 1.63
CA GLY A 18 2.95 7.83 2.86
C GLY A 18 3.75 6.58 3.24
N GLN A 19 3.88 5.65 2.28
CA GLN A 19 4.64 4.43 2.52
C GLN A 19 6.11 4.70 2.85
N SER A 20 6.75 5.68 2.21
CA SER A 20 8.12 6.07 2.56
C SER A 20 8.21 6.61 3.99
N LEU A 21 7.23 7.37 4.46
CA LEU A 21 7.17 7.87 5.84
C LEU A 21 7.04 6.72 6.84
N VAL A 22 6.17 5.73 6.60
CA VAL A 22 6.08 4.52 7.44
C VAL A 22 7.42 3.80 7.51
N MET A 23 8.08 3.64 6.37
CA MET A 23 9.37 2.97 6.32
C MET A 23 10.42 3.73 7.14
N ILE A 24 10.51 5.05 7.00
CA ILE A 24 11.41 5.86 7.83
C ILE A 24 11.06 5.70 9.32
N GLY A 25 9.78 5.83 9.69
CA GLY A 25 9.33 5.70 11.07
C GLY A 25 9.58 4.32 11.68
N SER A 26 9.54 3.26 10.86
CA SER A 26 9.82 1.89 11.31
C SER A 26 11.31 1.65 11.57
N PHE A 27 12.18 2.37 10.85
CA PHE A 27 13.62 2.15 10.88
C PHE A 27 14.42 3.25 11.61
N ILE A 28 13.78 4.36 11.98
CA ILE A 28 14.43 5.47 12.69
C ILE A 28 15.01 5.08 14.05
N SER A 29 14.43 4.08 14.70
CA SER A 29 14.89 3.57 16.00
C SER A 29 16.13 2.67 15.89
N LEU A 30 16.46 2.15 14.70
CA LEU A 30 17.56 1.20 14.51
C LEU A 30 18.93 1.66 15.03
N PRO A 31 19.35 2.93 14.86
CA PRO A 31 20.70 3.36 15.29
C PRO A 31 20.88 3.42 16.81
N TYR A 32 19.78 3.39 17.57
CA TYR A 32 19.81 3.58 19.02
C TYR A 32 19.83 2.24 19.75
N LYS A 33 20.86 1.99 20.55
CA LYS A 33 21.08 0.69 21.21
C LYS A 33 20.17 0.43 22.42
N ASN A 34 19.77 1.48 23.12
CA ASN A 34 19.00 1.39 24.37
C ASN A 34 17.79 2.34 24.32
N LEU A 35 16.80 2.01 23.50
CA LEU A 35 15.52 2.71 23.46
C LEU A 35 14.50 1.98 24.33
N SER A 36 13.83 2.69 25.22
CA SER A 36 12.59 2.20 25.81
C SER A 36 11.49 2.16 24.75
N MET A 37 10.49 1.30 24.96
CA MET A 37 9.33 1.20 24.07
C MET A 37 8.64 2.56 23.86
N TRP A 38 8.60 3.39 24.92
CA TRP A 38 7.97 4.70 24.88
C TRP A 38 8.74 5.72 24.03
N GLU A 39 10.07 5.69 24.09
CA GLU A 39 10.90 6.56 23.27
C GLU A 39 10.83 6.16 21.80
N SER A 40 10.86 4.84 21.51
CA SER A 40 10.68 4.35 20.14
C SER A 40 9.32 4.76 19.58
N LEU A 41 8.25 4.67 20.38
CA LEU A 41 6.91 5.09 19.96
C LEU A 41 6.87 6.58 19.63
N LYS A 42 7.44 7.43 20.49
CA LYS A 42 7.50 8.88 20.26
C LYS A 42 8.26 9.24 19.00
N MET A 43 9.33 8.52 18.70
CA MET A 43 10.10 8.70 17.46
C MET A 43 9.29 8.28 16.22
N SER A 44 8.53 7.19 16.28
CA SER A 44 7.72 6.71 15.14
C SER A 44 6.43 7.51 14.93
N LEU A 45 5.84 8.06 16.00
CA LEU A 45 4.53 8.72 15.98
C LEU A 45 4.37 9.83 14.93
N PRO A 46 5.31 10.78 14.75
CA PRO A 46 5.16 11.82 13.73
C PRO A 46 5.10 11.25 12.31
N PHE A 47 5.81 10.15 12.04
CA PHE A 47 5.80 9.48 10.74
C PHE A 47 4.50 8.73 10.48
N VAL A 48 3.97 8.04 11.50
CA VAL A 48 2.68 7.34 11.40
C VAL A 48 1.54 8.34 11.18
N TRP A 49 1.57 9.46 11.89
CA TRP A 49 0.56 10.50 11.71
C TRP A 49 0.63 11.14 10.32
N ALA A 50 1.84 11.41 9.81
CA ALA A 50 2.03 11.92 8.46
C ALA A 50 1.63 10.90 7.39
N ASP A 51 2.04 9.63 7.51
CA ASP A 51 1.60 8.55 6.62
C ASP A 51 0.08 8.47 6.57
N TRP A 52 -0.59 8.44 7.73
CA TRP A 52 -2.04 8.36 7.80
C TRP A 52 -2.71 9.47 6.99
N LEU A 53 -2.18 10.71 7.04
CA LEU A 53 -2.68 11.83 6.25
C LEU A 53 -2.53 11.57 4.73
N PHE A 54 -1.34 11.20 4.26
CA PHE A 54 -1.10 10.94 2.83
C PHE A 54 -1.87 9.74 2.32
N LEU A 55 -1.90 8.64 3.09
CA LEU A 55 -2.57 7.41 2.74
C LEU A 55 -4.09 7.59 2.72
N THR A 56 -4.64 8.42 3.62
CA THR A 56 -6.07 8.77 3.60
C THR A 56 -6.44 9.45 2.28
N PHE A 57 -5.66 10.44 1.83
CA PHE A 57 -5.90 11.08 0.54
C PHE A 57 -5.73 10.12 -0.64
N ALA A 58 -4.74 9.24 -0.59
CA ALA A 58 -4.55 8.21 -1.61
C ALA A 58 -5.76 7.26 -1.68
N ILE A 59 -6.26 6.79 -0.55
CA ILE A 59 -7.45 5.91 -0.47
C ILE A 59 -8.72 6.65 -0.94
N MET A 60 -8.85 7.94 -0.62
CA MET A 60 -9.94 8.76 -1.13
C MET A 60 -9.94 8.84 -2.66
N LEU A 61 -8.78 9.10 -3.28
CA LEU A 61 -8.64 9.11 -4.74
C LEU A 61 -8.91 7.73 -5.35
N LEU A 62 -8.37 6.69 -4.72
CA LEU A 62 -8.59 5.30 -5.10
C LEU A 62 -10.09 4.97 -5.20
N HIS A 63 -10.87 5.28 -4.15
CA HIS A 63 -12.31 5.03 -4.13
C HIS A 63 -13.12 5.99 -5.02
N LYS A 64 -12.68 7.24 -5.14
CA LYS A 64 -13.37 8.25 -5.95
C LYS A 64 -13.28 7.92 -7.44
N HIS A 65 -12.12 7.44 -7.90
CA HIS A 65 -11.85 7.17 -9.31
C HIS A 65 -11.80 5.67 -9.66
N SER A 66 -12.07 4.78 -8.69
CA SER A 66 -12.03 3.32 -8.83
C SER A 66 -10.72 2.83 -9.48
N LEU A 67 -9.59 3.38 -9.03
CA LEU A 67 -8.29 3.17 -9.68
C LEU A 67 -7.82 1.72 -9.57
N LEU A 68 -7.88 1.14 -8.36
CA LEU A 68 -7.52 -0.24 -8.07
C LEU A 68 -8.62 -0.90 -7.23
N THR A 69 -8.69 -2.22 -7.26
CA THR A 69 -9.47 -2.99 -6.29
C THR A 69 -8.82 -2.95 -4.91
N ASN A 70 -9.59 -3.17 -3.85
CA ASN A 70 -9.07 -3.21 -2.48
C ASN A 70 -7.95 -4.26 -2.34
N THR A 71 -8.10 -5.39 -3.00
CA THR A 71 -7.10 -6.47 -3.01
C THR A 71 -5.84 -6.06 -3.77
N GLN A 72 -5.96 -5.46 -4.97
CA GLN A 72 -4.82 -4.95 -5.72
C GLN A 72 -4.06 -3.88 -4.94
N PHE A 73 -4.76 -2.96 -4.27
CA PHE A 73 -4.15 -1.97 -3.38
C PHE A 73 -3.30 -2.60 -2.27
N LEU A 74 -3.83 -3.62 -1.59
CA LEU A 74 -3.09 -4.35 -0.55
C LEU A 74 -1.86 -5.08 -1.12
N PHE A 75 -1.97 -5.69 -2.29
CA PHE A 75 -0.81 -6.29 -2.95
C PHE A 75 0.25 -5.25 -3.32
N THR A 76 -0.16 -4.10 -3.86
CA THR A 76 0.74 -2.98 -4.15
C THR A 76 1.48 -2.54 -2.89
N LEU A 77 0.78 -2.46 -1.75
CA LEU A 77 1.37 -2.18 -0.44
C LEU A 77 2.42 -3.20 -0.04
N ILE A 78 2.11 -4.49 -0.13
CA ILE A 78 3.06 -5.56 0.21
C ILE A 78 4.31 -5.51 -0.67
N VAL A 79 4.14 -5.40 -1.99
CA VAL A 79 5.25 -5.34 -2.95
C VAL A 79 6.12 -4.11 -2.68
N PHE A 80 5.50 -2.96 -2.45
CA PHE A 80 6.21 -1.72 -2.15
C PHE A 80 6.98 -1.82 -0.83
N GLN A 81 6.34 -2.31 0.24
CA GLN A 81 6.94 -2.42 1.56
C GLN A 81 8.13 -3.39 1.57
N PHE A 82 8.01 -4.53 0.87
CA PHE A 82 9.11 -5.47 0.73
C PHE A 82 10.26 -4.85 -0.08
N GLY A 83 9.96 -4.19 -1.20
CA GLY A 83 10.97 -3.48 -2.00
C GLY A 83 11.69 -2.39 -1.23
N ALA A 84 10.96 -1.55 -0.50
CA ALA A 84 11.51 -0.51 0.35
C ALA A 84 12.36 -1.09 1.49
N THR A 85 11.98 -2.24 2.06
CA THR A 85 12.80 -2.94 3.07
C THR A 85 14.15 -3.36 2.51
N LEU A 86 14.19 -3.92 1.29
CA LEU A 86 15.45 -4.28 0.63
C LEU A 86 16.31 -3.04 0.36
N LEU A 87 15.71 -1.93 -0.08
CA LEU A 87 16.42 -0.67 -0.27
C LEU A 87 17.05 -0.18 1.04
N ILE A 88 16.31 -0.19 2.14
CA ILE A 88 16.83 0.21 3.46
C ILE A 88 17.95 -0.74 3.91
N ASN A 89 17.77 -2.05 3.78
CA ASN A 89 18.80 -3.02 4.14
C ASN A 89 20.11 -2.75 3.38
N ARG A 90 20.03 -2.44 2.08
CA ARG A 90 21.20 -2.16 1.25
C ARG A 90 21.83 -0.80 1.52
N PHE A 91 21.04 0.27 1.54
CA PHE A 91 21.54 1.64 1.55
C PHE A 91 21.71 2.19 2.96
N TYR A 92 20.77 1.90 3.86
CA TYR A 92 20.78 2.42 5.23
C TYR A 92 21.60 1.51 6.16
N LEU A 93 21.28 0.21 6.19
CA LEU A 93 21.98 -0.76 7.04
C LEU A 93 23.29 -1.29 6.44
N LYS A 94 23.56 -1.02 5.15
CA LYS A 94 24.74 -1.48 4.40
C LYS A 94 24.94 -3.00 4.44
N GLN A 95 23.86 -3.76 4.59
CA GLN A 95 23.88 -5.21 4.60
C GLN A 95 23.89 -5.77 3.17
N LYS A 96 24.44 -6.97 3.01
CA LYS A 96 24.37 -7.70 1.74
C LYS A 96 22.98 -8.31 1.60
N ILE A 97 22.32 -8.03 0.47
CA ILE A 97 21.06 -8.68 0.10
C ILE A 97 21.40 -10.07 -0.45
N ASN A 98 20.69 -11.10 0.01
CA ASN A 98 20.88 -12.45 -0.47
C ASN A 98 20.15 -12.66 -1.80
N ILE A 99 20.63 -13.64 -2.58
CA ILE A 99 19.96 -14.03 -3.83
C ILE A 99 18.52 -14.48 -3.56
N SER A 100 18.26 -15.13 -2.42
CA SER A 100 16.92 -15.50 -1.97
C SER A 100 15.96 -14.32 -1.90
N ASP A 101 16.44 -13.15 -1.46
CA ASP A 101 15.62 -11.95 -1.28
C ASP A 101 15.23 -11.35 -2.64
N TYR A 102 16.14 -11.39 -3.62
CA TYR A 102 15.87 -11.01 -5.01
C TYR A 102 14.87 -11.96 -5.68
N VAL A 103 14.97 -13.27 -5.42
CA VAL A 103 13.99 -14.24 -5.92
C VAL A 103 12.62 -14.01 -5.26
N ALA A 104 12.58 -13.74 -3.95
CA ALA A 104 11.35 -13.48 -3.22
C ALA A 104 10.60 -12.25 -3.75
N ILE A 105 11.30 -11.13 -3.97
CA ILE A 105 10.65 -9.94 -4.56
C ILE A 105 10.18 -10.21 -5.99
N GLY A 106 10.92 -10.99 -6.77
CA GLY A 106 10.50 -11.41 -8.11
C GLY A 106 9.20 -12.20 -8.09
N LEU A 107 9.06 -13.15 -7.16
CA LEU A 107 7.83 -13.92 -6.96
C LEU A 107 6.65 -13.04 -6.54
N LEU A 108 6.88 -12.07 -5.66
CA LEU A 108 5.85 -11.12 -5.23
C LEU A 108 5.35 -10.26 -6.40
N ILE A 109 6.26 -9.79 -7.27
CA ILE A 109 5.88 -9.03 -8.46
C ILE A 109 5.06 -9.89 -9.43
N ILE A 110 5.47 -11.15 -9.65
CA ILE A 110 4.71 -12.09 -10.50
C ILE A 110 3.31 -12.31 -9.93
N ALA A 111 3.20 -12.56 -8.62
CA ALA A 111 1.91 -12.72 -7.95
C ALA A 111 1.03 -11.48 -8.09
N TYR A 112 1.62 -10.28 -7.97
CA TYR A 112 0.90 -9.03 -8.17
C TYR A 112 0.38 -8.90 -9.61
N ILE A 113 1.19 -9.16 -10.63
CA ILE A 113 0.77 -9.11 -12.05
C ILE A 113 -0.39 -10.09 -12.32
N ILE A 114 -0.31 -11.30 -11.76
CA ILE A 114 -1.37 -12.31 -11.86
C ILE A 114 -2.68 -11.78 -11.27
N SER A 115 -2.60 -11.14 -10.09
CA SER A 115 -3.76 -10.54 -9.42
C SER A 115 -4.32 -9.34 -10.20
N GLU A 116 -3.46 -8.46 -10.70
CA GLU A 116 -3.85 -7.22 -11.39
C GLU A 116 -4.58 -7.53 -12.70
N LEU A 117 -4.05 -8.46 -13.50
CA LEU A 117 -4.62 -8.82 -14.80
C LEU A 117 -5.81 -9.76 -14.70
N HIS A 118 -6.16 -10.21 -13.49
CA HIS A 118 -7.15 -11.25 -13.21
C HIS A 118 -6.94 -12.48 -14.10
N LEU A 119 -5.68 -12.91 -14.27
CA LEU A 119 -5.32 -13.95 -15.25
C LEU A 119 -6.06 -15.26 -15.01
N PHE A 120 -6.22 -15.66 -13.75
CA PHE A 120 -6.99 -16.86 -13.40
C PHE A 120 -8.47 -16.71 -13.74
N SER A 121 -9.11 -15.58 -13.42
CA SER A 121 -10.52 -15.36 -13.78
C SER A 121 -10.73 -15.39 -15.29
N LYS A 122 -9.79 -14.85 -16.07
CA LYS A 122 -9.81 -14.91 -17.54
C LYS A 122 -9.56 -16.31 -18.09
N LEU A 123 -8.66 -17.08 -17.47
CA LEU A 123 -8.34 -18.45 -17.89
C LEU A 123 -9.49 -19.44 -17.59
N PHE A 124 -10.17 -19.25 -16.47
CA PHE A 124 -11.24 -20.14 -15.99
C PHE A 124 -12.67 -19.62 -16.29
N GLY A 125 -12.80 -18.50 -17.02
CA GLY A 125 -14.09 -17.93 -17.41
C GLY A 125 -14.97 -17.45 -16.24
N LEU A 126 -14.38 -17.17 -15.07
CA LEU A 126 -15.10 -16.74 -13.89
C LEU A 126 -15.48 -15.25 -13.99
N PRO A 127 -16.71 -14.85 -13.62
CA PRO A 127 -17.14 -13.47 -13.68
C PRO A 127 -16.29 -12.61 -12.73
N ILE A 128 -15.73 -11.52 -13.26
CA ILE A 128 -14.99 -10.52 -12.49
C ILE A 128 -16.03 -9.55 -11.92
N PRO A 129 -16.23 -9.48 -10.59
CA PRO A 129 -17.18 -8.54 -10.00
C PRO A 129 -16.77 -7.10 -10.36
N LYS A 130 -17.72 -6.32 -10.90
CA LYS A 130 -17.48 -4.93 -11.26
C LYS A 130 -17.52 -4.05 -10.01
N HIS A 131 -16.53 -3.17 -9.88
CA HIS A 131 -16.30 -2.27 -8.73
C HIS A 131 -17.51 -1.37 -8.38
N GLU A 132 -18.43 -1.13 -9.33
CA GLU A 132 -19.63 -0.31 -9.10
C GLU A 132 -20.66 -0.93 -8.15
N ASP A 133 -20.75 -2.27 -8.08
CA ASP A 133 -21.75 -2.96 -7.25
C ASP A 133 -21.43 -2.86 -5.76
N ASP A 134 -20.13 -2.85 -5.40
CA ASP A 134 -19.68 -2.73 -4.02
C ASP A 134 -19.85 -1.32 -3.43
N LYS A 135 -19.81 -0.28 -4.28
CA LYS A 135 -20.03 1.11 -3.85
C LYS A 135 -21.49 1.34 -3.49
N LYS A 136 -22.42 0.89 -4.34
CA LYS A 136 -23.87 0.96 -4.06
C LYS A 136 -24.28 0.13 -2.84
N LYS A 137 -23.60 -1.01 -2.60
CA LYS A 137 -23.88 -1.87 -1.45
C LYS A 137 -23.38 -1.26 -0.14
N ARG A 138 -22.15 -0.74 -0.10
CA ARG A 138 -21.61 -0.01 1.07
C ARG A 138 -22.37 1.27 1.38
N ASP A 139 -22.77 2.04 0.38
CA ASP A 139 -23.58 3.24 0.59
C ASP A 139 -24.96 2.94 1.18
N LYS A 140 -25.54 1.76 0.88
CA LYS A 140 -26.78 1.28 1.51
C LYS A 140 -26.54 0.84 2.95
N GLU A 141 -25.48 0.09 3.23
CA GLU A 141 -25.14 -0.37 4.58
C GLU A 141 -24.82 0.80 5.52
N ILE A 142 -24.05 1.79 5.08
CA ILE A 142 -23.73 3.00 5.87
C ILE A 142 -25.00 3.82 6.16
N LYS A 143 -25.88 3.98 5.17
CA LYS A 143 -27.16 4.67 5.38
C LYS A 143 -28.09 3.94 6.33
N GLN A 144 -27.96 2.62 6.43
CA GLN A 144 -28.75 1.80 7.35
C GLN A 144 -28.23 1.95 8.80
N ILE A 145 -26.90 1.92 8.99
CA ILE A 145 -26.25 2.13 10.30
C ILE A 145 -26.49 3.54 10.87
N ILE A 146 -26.59 4.56 10.02
CA ILE A 146 -26.85 5.95 10.45
C ILE A 146 -28.34 6.20 10.77
N LYS A 147 -29.23 5.30 10.34
CA LYS A 147 -30.68 5.43 10.52
C LYS A 147 -31.21 4.69 11.75
N ASP A 148 -30.41 3.79 12.32
CA ASP A 148 -30.62 3.09 13.59
C ASP A 148 -29.95 3.85 14.76
#